data_AF-A0A2A4VJ72-F1
#
_entry.id   AF-A0A2A4VJ72-F1
#
_cell.length_a   1.000
_cell.length_b   1.000
_cell.length_c   1.000
_cell.angle_alpha   90.00
_cell.angle_beta   90.00
_cell.angle_gamma   90.00
#
_symmetry.space_group_name_H-M   'P 1'
#
loop_
_entity.id
_entity.type
_entity.pdbx_description
1 polymer ?
#
loop_
_entity_poly.entity_id
_entity_poly.type
_entity_poly.pdbx_seq_one_letter_code
_entity_poly.pdbx_strand_id
1 'polypeptide(L)'
;MIPTLVFDIETIPDAQGLRTLLDVPTDTSDEDVVNLALHQRRQKNGTDFLPLYQHRICAISCALRQGDDFRIWTLGDKDASEAEIIQRFYDGIEKYTPQIISWNGSGFDLPVLHYRGLIHGINASRYWDMGEDDKEFKWNNYLSRYHMRHLDLMEVMAMYNGRANAPLDSLAKLCGFPGKLGMDGSQVWDAFKEGKLTEIRDYCETDVANTHLVYLRFQLMRGQLTKDAYAREIALVRETLTGYQGEHWDAFLTAWQ
;
A
#
# COMPACT_ATOMS: atom_id res chain seq x y z
N MET A 1 -2.15 -8.01 22.34
CA MET A 1 -1.55 -6.93 21.53
C MET A 1 -2.52 -6.62 20.40
N ILE A 2 -2.76 -5.36 20.07
CA ILE A 2 -3.60 -5.00 18.90
C ILE A 2 -2.87 -5.53 17.64
N PRO A 3 -3.55 -6.24 16.73
CA PRO A 3 -2.92 -6.70 15.49
C PRO A 3 -2.42 -5.52 14.66
N THR A 4 -1.31 -5.70 13.94
CA THR A 4 -0.82 -4.71 12.99
C THR A 4 -0.99 -5.22 11.57
N LEU A 5 -1.49 -4.37 10.69
CA LEU A 5 -1.67 -4.65 9.27
C LEU A 5 -0.91 -3.59 8.46
N VAL A 6 0.27 -3.97 7.97
CA VAL A 6 1.00 -3.14 7.00
C VAL A 6 0.37 -3.39 5.63
N PHE A 7 0.19 -2.35 4.82
CA PHE A 7 -0.33 -2.50 3.47
C PHE A 7 0.30 -1.50 2.51
N ASP A 8 0.16 -1.80 1.23
CA ASP A 8 0.56 -0.99 0.08
C ASP A 8 -0.37 -1.34 -1.10
N ILE A 9 -0.58 -0.39 -2.02
CA ILE A 9 -1.39 -0.62 -3.22
C ILE A 9 -0.59 -0.32 -4.49
N GLU A 10 -0.85 -1.11 -5.53
CA GLU A 10 -0.40 -0.77 -6.88
C GLU A 10 -1.56 -0.36 -7.76
N THR A 11 -1.29 0.65 -8.59
CA THR A 11 -2.32 1.27 -9.42
C THR A 11 -1.89 1.42 -10.87
N ILE A 12 -2.89 1.39 -11.73
CA ILE A 12 -2.79 1.73 -13.15
C ILE A 12 -3.73 2.91 -13.45
N PRO A 13 -3.56 3.62 -14.57
CA PRO A 13 -4.57 4.57 -15.04
C PRO A 13 -5.95 3.93 -15.22
N ASP A 14 -7.01 4.57 -14.72
CA ASP A 14 -8.38 4.12 -14.91
C ASP A 14 -8.87 4.48 -16.31
N ALA A 15 -8.56 3.67 -17.32
CA ALA A 15 -8.96 3.93 -18.70
C ALA A 15 -10.48 4.10 -18.86
N GLN A 16 -11.29 3.37 -18.07
CA GLN A 16 -12.75 3.48 -18.14
C GLN A 16 -13.26 4.79 -17.52
N GLY A 17 -12.74 5.17 -16.36
CA GLY A 17 -13.02 6.46 -15.73
C GLY A 17 -12.56 7.62 -16.59
N LEU A 18 -11.34 7.56 -17.13
CA LEU A 18 -10.78 8.56 -18.05
C LEU A 18 -11.63 8.72 -19.31
N ARG A 19 -12.11 7.61 -19.90
CA ARG A 19 -13.01 7.65 -21.05
C ARG A 19 -14.28 8.44 -20.76
N THR A 20 -14.84 8.24 -19.57
CA THR A 20 -16.03 8.97 -19.10
C THR A 20 -15.73 10.46 -18.88
N LEU A 21 -14.58 10.79 -18.30
CA LEU A 21 -14.21 12.17 -17.95
C LEU A 21 -13.76 13.02 -19.13
N LEU A 22 -13.14 12.40 -20.14
CA LEU A 22 -12.61 13.07 -21.32
C LEU A 22 -13.60 13.15 -22.48
N ASP A 23 -14.79 12.56 -22.33
CA ASP A 23 -15.84 12.49 -23.36
C ASP A 23 -15.30 11.96 -24.70
N VAL A 24 -14.45 10.93 -24.63
CA VAL A 24 -13.86 10.30 -25.81
C VAL A 24 -14.74 9.17 -26.35
N PRO A 25 -14.71 8.90 -27.67
CA PRO A 25 -15.49 7.83 -28.27
C PRO A 25 -15.29 6.47 -27.58
N THR A 26 -16.38 5.70 -27.45
CA THR A 26 -16.38 4.44 -26.70
C THR A 26 -15.49 3.35 -27.30
N ASP A 27 -15.19 3.46 -28.59
CA ASP A 27 -14.32 2.57 -29.36
C ASP A 27 -12.83 2.95 -29.28
N THR A 28 -12.48 4.07 -28.64
CA THR A 28 -11.08 4.45 -28.39
C THR A 28 -10.40 3.40 -27.50
N SER A 29 -9.20 2.95 -27.87
CA SER A 29 -8.45 1.96 -27.09
C SER A 29 -8.09 2.48 -25.70
N ASP A 30 -7.99 1.59 -24.70
CA ASP A 30 -7.59 2.00 -23.34
C ASP A 30 -6.23 2.70 -23.32
N GLU A 31 -5.29 2.25 -24.15
CA GLU A 31 -3.96 2.88 -24.27
C GLU A 31 -4.04 4.29 -24.83
N ASP A 32 -4.85 4.53 -25.87
CA ASP A 32 -5.03 5.87 -26.44
C ASP A 32 -5.73 6.83 -25.46
N VAL A 33 -6.73 6.34 -24.72
CA VAL A 33 -7.40 7.14 -23.68
C VAL A 33 -6.41 7.56 -22.60
N VAL A 34 -5.57 6.63 -22.14
CA VAL A 34 -4.55 6.90 -21.12
C VAL A 34 -3.50 7.87 -21.67
N ASN A 35 -2.98 7.65 -22.88
CA ASN A 35 -2.01 8.53 -23.51
C ASN A 35 -2.54 9.96 -23.67
N LEU A 36 -3.81 10.11 -24.06
CA LEU A 36 -4.48 11.41 -24.12
C LEU A 36 -4.52 12.08 -22.74
N ALA A 37 -4.92 11.35 -21.70
CA ALA A 37 -4.99 11.86 -20.34
C ALA A 37 -3.62 12.33 -19.82
N LEU A 38 -2.58 11.51 -20.01
CA LEU A 38 -1.21 11.82 -19.60
C LEU A 38 -0.68 13.05 -20.35
N HIS A 39 -0.93 13.15 -21.66
CA HIS A 39 -0.54 14.32 -22.44
C HIS A 39 -1.23 15.61 -21.95
N GLN A 40 -2.55 15.57 -21.70
CA GLN A 40 -3.27 16.72 -21.12
C GLN A 40 -2.72 17.09 -19.73
N ARG A 41 -2.39 16.10 -18.90
CA ARG A 41 -1.83 16.31 -17.57
C ARG A 41 -0.46 16.99 -17.63
N ARG A 42 0.41 16.55 -18.54
CA ARG A 42 1.73 17.14 -18.78
C ARG A 42 1.63 18.60 -19.22
N GLN A 43 0.72 18.92 -20.13
CA GLN A 43 0.50 20.29 -20.59
C GLN A 43 0.01 21.21 -19.46
N LYS A 44 -0.89 20.71 -18.60
CA LYS A 44 -1.51 21.52 -17.53
C LYS A 44 -0.57 21.74 -16.34
N ASN A 45 0.14 20.68 -15.92
CA ASN A 45 0.83 20.65 -14.62
C ASN A 45 2.32 20.27 -14.70
N GLY A 46 2.86 19.98 -15.89
CA GLY A 46 4.27 19.59 -16.07
C GLY A 46 4.63 18.21 -15.54
N THR A 47 3.64 17.36 -15.22
CA THR A 47 3.84 15.99 -14.71
C THR A 47 2.88 15.03 -15.40
N ASP A 48 3.25 13.75 -15.47
CA ASP A 48 2.40 12.66 -15.94
C ASP A 48 1.60 12.01 -14.80
N PHE A 49 1.84 12.40 -13.55
CA PHE A 49 1.16 11.83 -12.39
C PHE A 49 -0.32 12.24 -12.37
N LEU A 50 -1.20 11.27 -12.55
CA LEU A 50 -2.64 11.48 -12.62
C LEU A 50 -3.21 11.92 -11.26
N PRO A 51 -4.34 12.66 -11.23
CA PRO A 51 -5.12 12.84 -10.01
C PRO A 51 -5.54 11.49 -9.41
N LEU A 52 -5.53 11.37 -8.08
CA LEU A 52 -5.77 10.11 -7.36
C LEU A 52 -7.08 9.39 -7.74
N TYR A 53 -8.15 10.14 -8.05
CA TYR A 53 -9.44 9.57 -8.46
C TYR A 53 -9.43 8.99 -9.90
N GLN A 54 -8.36 9.20 -10.67
CA GLN A 54 -8.16 8.67 -12.03
C GLN A 54 -7.24 7.43 -12.04
N HIS A 55 -6.86 6.94 -10.86
CA HIS A 55 -6.17 5.66 -10.70
C HIS A 55 -7.18 4.53 -10.55
N ARG A 56 -6.75 3.32 -10.88
CA ARG A 56 -7.43 2.05 -10.67
C ARG A 56 -6.47 1.12 -9.94
N ILE A 57 -6.93 0.45 -8.89
CA ILE A 57 -6.13 -0.48 -8.11
C ILE A 57 -6.04 -1.82 -8.85
N CYS A 58 -4.83 -2.34 -9.00
CA CYS A 58 -4.56 -3.66 -9.58
C CYS A 58 -3.97 -4.67 -8.59
N ALA A 59 -3.38 -4.21 -7.49
CA ALA A 59 -2.94 -5.07 -6.39
C ALA A 59 -3.05 -4.35 -5.04
N ILE A 60 -3.29 -5.14 -3.98
CA ILE A 60 -3.21 -4.69 -2.58
C ILE A 60 -2.46 -5.77 -1.82
N SER A 61 -1.25 -5.47 -1.38
CA SER A 61 -0.47 -6.39 -0.53
C SER A 61 -0.61 -6.03 0.94
N CYS A 62 -0.50 -7.04 1.79
CA CYS A 62 -0.70 -6.92 3.23
C CYS A 62 0.32 -7.75 4.00
N ALA A 63 0.83 -7.22 5.11
CA ALA A 63 1.53 -7.99 6.14
C ALA A 63 0.80 -7.88 7.47
N LEU A 64 0.33 -9.01 7.99
CA LEU A 64 -0.42 -9.09 9.24
C LEU A 64 0.44 -9.73 10.32
N ARG A 65 0.59 -9.03 11.44
CA ARG A 65 1.19 -9.53 12.67
C ARG A 65 0.09 -9.66 13.73
N GLN A 66 -0.18 -10.89 14.17
CA GLN A 66 -1.21 -11.18 15.18
C GLN A 66 -0.76 -12.33 16.09
N GLY A 67 -0.70 -12.09 17.40
CA GLY A 67 -0.31 -13.14 18.36
C GLY A 67 1.15 -13.57 18.16
N ASP A 68 1.37 -14.80 17.71
CA ASP A 68 2.70 -15.31 17.30
C ASP A 68 2.83 -15.43 15.77
N ASP A 69 1.75 -15.15 15.03
CA ASP A 69 1.72 -15.28 13.58
C ASP A 69 2.19 -13.99 12.89
N PHE A 70 2.94 -14.17 11.80
CA PHE A 70 3.29 -13.16 10.82
C PHE A 70 3.11 -13.75 9.42
N ARG A 71 2.51 -12.98 8.50
CA ARG A 71 2.36 -13.41 7.10
C ARG A 71 2.27 -12.21 6.15
N ILE A 72 2.75 -12.38 4.93
CA ILE A 72 2.63 -11.41 3.83
C ILE A 72 1.89 -12.08 2.66
N TRP A 73 0.95 -11.35 2.06
CA TRP A 73 0.22 -11.82 0.88
C TRP A 73 -0.43 -10.67 0.13
N THR A 74 -0.66 -10.84 -1.17
CA THR A 74 -1.58 -9.99 -1.94
C THR A 74 -3.03 -10.47 -1.88
N LEU A 75 -3.97 -9.54 -1.73
CA LEU A 75 -5.42 -9.83 -1.70
C LEU A 75 -5.95 -10.29 -3.07
N GLY A 76 -6.88 -11.23 -3.03
CA GLY A 76 -7.46 -11.84 -4.24
C GLY A 76 -6.49 -12.78 -4.95
N ASP A 77 -6.99 -13.56 -5.91
CA ASP A 77 -6.12 -14.17 -6.92
C ASP A 77 -5.82 -13.16 -8.04
N LYS A 78 -5.15 -13.59 -9.11
CA LYS A 78 -4.81 -12.74 -10.26
C LYS A 78 -6.02 -12.29 -11.09
N ASP A 79 -7.14 -12.99 -10.98
CA ASP A 79 -8.35 -12.76 -11.76
C ASP A 79 -9.41 -12.01 -10.94
N ALA A 80 -9.16 -11.79 -9.65
CA ALA A 80 -9.99 -11.04 -8.74
C ALA A 80 -10.25 -9.62 -9.26
N SER A 81 -11.51 -9.20 -9.18
CA SER A 81 -11.88 -7.84 -9.55
C SER A 81 -11.33 -6.81 -8.58
N GLU A 82 -11.21 -5.56 -9.03
CA GLU A 82 -10.80 -4.45 -8.16
C GLU A 82 -11.76 -4.29 -6.97
N ALA A 83 -13.07 -4.38 -7.21
CA ALA A 83 -14.08 -4.29 -6.15
C ALA A 83 -13.86 -5.38 -5.08
N GLU A 84 -13.52 -6.59 -5.50
CA GLU A 84 -13.27 -7.71 -4.60
C GLU A 84 -12.04 -7.48 -3.72
N ILE A 85 -10.91 -7.07 -4.29
CA ILE A 85 -9.69 -6.85 -3.48
C ILE A 85 -9.85 -5.67 -2.52
N ILE A 86 -10.58 -4.62 -2.90
CA ILE A 86 -10.89 -3.48 -2.03
C ILE A 86 -11.84 -3.93 -0.91
N GLN A 87 -12.89 -4.69 -1.22
CA GLN A 87 -13.80 -5.21 -0.19
C GLN A 87 -13.04 -6.09 0.81
N ARG A 88 -12.17 -6.99 0.33
CA ARG A 88 -11.34 -7.84 1.21
C ARG A 88 -10.41 -7.05 2.12
N PHE A 89 -9.90 -5.90 1.66
CA PHE A 89 -9.08 -5.02 2.49
C PHE A 89 -9.90 -4.48 3.67
N TYR A 90 -11.09 -3.93 3.39
CA TYR A 90 -11.97 -3.40 4.44
C TYR A 90 -12.57 -4.48 5.33
N ASP A 91 -12.86 -5.67 4.80
CA ASP A 91 -13.28 -6.84 5.60
C ASP A 91 -12.17 -7.25 6.59
N GLY A 92 -10.90 -7.12 6.18
CA GLY A 92 -9.76 -7.30 7.08
C GLY A 92 -9.77 -6.29 8.23
N ILE A 93 -10.07 -5.02 7.94
CA ILE A 93 -10.19 -3.97 8.96
C ILE A 93 -11.37 -4.25 9.90
N GLU A 94 -12.54 -4.62 9.36
CA GLU A 94 -13.73 -5.01 10.13
C GLU A 94 -13.40 -6.17 11.08
N LYS A 95 -12.83 -7.26 10.55
CA LYS A 95 -12.57 -8.49 11.29
C LYS A 95 -11.51 -8.33 12.38
N TYR A 96 -10.40 -7.67 12.07
CA TYR A 96 -9.24 -7.63 12.96
C TYR A 96 -9.16 -6.34 13.77
N THR A 97 -9.84 -5.28 13.33
CA THR A 97 -9.70 -3.91 13.83
C THR A 97 -8.23 -3.54 14.13
N PRO A 98 -7.31 -3.73 13.17
CA PRO A 98 -5.88 -3.61 13.42
C PRO A 98 -5.44 -2.15 13.53
N GLN A 99 -4.22 -1.91 14.01
CA GLN A 99 -3.49 -0.71 13.59
C GLN A 99 -3.05 -0.93 12.14
N ILE A 100 -3.48 -0.07 11.21
CA ILE A 100 -2.98 -0.10 9.83
C ILE A 100 -1.73 0.76 9.70
N ILE A 101 -0.75 0.29 8.94
CA ILE A 101 0.54 0.96 8.73
C ILE A 101 0.84 1.04 7.24
N SER A 102 1.36 2.17 6.79
CA SER A 102 1.71 2.40 5.38
C SER A 102 2.95 3.30 5.29
N TRP A 103 3.55 3.37 4.10
CA TRP A 103 4.52 4.40 3.74
C TRP A 103 3.90 5.34 2.70
N ASN A 104 3.58 6.59 3.06
CA ASN A 104 2.84 7.54 2.20
C ASN A 104 1.37 7.16 1.91
N GLY A 105 0.77 6.28 2.70
CA GLY A 105 -0.63 5.89 2.55
C GLY A 105 -1.64 7.01 2.75
N SER A 106 -1.34 8.03 3.55
CA SER A 106 -2.18 9.24 3.65
C SER A 106 -2.14 10.08 2.37
N GLY A 107 -0.99 10.09 1.69
CA GLY A 107 -0.75 10.91 0.50
C GLY A 107 -1.23 10.25 -0.79
N PHE A 108 -1.38 8.93 -0.81
CA PHE A 108 -1.71 8.17 -2.01
C PHE A 108 -2.73 7.05 -1.74
N ASP A 109 -2.34 6.01 -1.01
CA ASP A 109 -3.05 4.73 -0.95
C ASP A 109 -4.48 4.83 -0.43
N LEU A 110 -4.67 5.44 0.75
CA LEU A 110 -5.99 5.58 1.36
C LEU A 110 -6.90 6.49 0.53
N PRO A 111 -6.47 7.68 0.06
CA PRO A 111 -7.30 8.47 -0.85
C PRO A 111 -7.74 7.70 -2.10
N VAL A 112 -6.85 6.91 -2.72
CA VAL A 112 -7.21 6.08 -3.88
C VAL A 112 -8.24 5.03 -3.47
N LEU A 113 -8.01 4.30 -2.36
CA LEU A 113 -8.97 3.35 -1.81
C LEU A 113 -10.34 3.98 -1.51
N HIS A 114 -10.39 5.23 -1.04
CA HIS A 114 -11.65 5.95 -0.82
C HIS A 114 -12.41 6.18 -2.11
N TYR A 115 -11.74 6.72 -3.15
CA TYR A 115 -12.39 6.98 -4.44
C TYR A 115 -12.84 5.70 -5.11
N ARG A 116 -12.00 4.66 -5.08
CA ARG A 116 -12.36 3.36 -5.67
C ARG A 116 -13.43 2.63 -4.87
N GLY A 117 -13.42 2.76 -3.56
CA GLY A 117 -14.50 2.29 -2.69
C GLY A 117 -15.85 2.94 -3.03
N LEU A 118 -15.87 4.26 -3.25
CA LEU A 118 -17.07 4.98 -3.71
C LEU A 118 -17.56 4.50 -5.07
N ILE A 119 -16.65 4.35 -6.05
CA ILE A 119 -16.98 3.92 -7.41
C ILE A 119 -17.55 2.50 -7.45
N HIS A 120 -17.05 1.60 -6.61
CA HIS A 120 -17.48 0.21 -6.54
C HIS A 120 -18.60 -0.08 -5.53
N GLY A 121 -19.05 0.92 -4.77
CA GLY A 121 -20.10 0.74 -3.75
C GLY A 121 -19.67 -0.15 -2.57
N ILE A 122 -18.40 -0.04 -2.16
CA ILE A 122 -17.78 -0.86 -1.12
C ILE A 122 -18.28 -0.47 0.28
N ASN A 123 -18.54 -1.47 1.13
CA ASN A 123 -18.81 -1.24 2.55
C ASN A 123 -17.50 -1.26 3.36
N ALA A 124 -17.28 -0.19 4.12
CA ALA A 124 -16.11 -0.01 4.97
C ALA A 124 -16.50 0.55 6.35
N SER A 125 -17.57 0.03 6.96
CA SER A 125 -18.20 0.62 8.16
C SER A 125 -17.22 0.84 9.31
N ARG A 126 -16.46 -0.18 9.73
CA ARG A 126 -15.44 -0.05 10.79
C ARG A 126 -14.32 0.93 10.46
N TYR A 127 -14.00 1.10 9.18
CA TYR A 127 -12.96 2.05 8.76
C TYR A 127 -13.44 3.50 8.90
N TRP A 128 -14.70 3.77 8.54
CA TRP A 128 -15.30 5.10 8.56
C TRP A 128 -15.91 5.51 9.91
N ASP A 129 -16.02 4.59 10.88
CA ASP A 129 -16.47 4.91 12.23
C ASP A 129 -15.52 5.93 12.90
N MET A 130 -16.05 7.10 13.24
CA MET A 130 -15.32 8.17 13.93
C MET A 130 -15.82 8.33 15.37
N GLY A 131 -16.54 7.34 15.91
CA GLY A 131 -17.11 7.37 17.24
C GLY A 131 -18.63 7.39 17.27
N GLU A 132 -19.29 7.30 16.11
CA GLU A 132 -20.75 7.22 15.99
C GLU A 132 -21.28 5.86 16.48
N ASP A 133 -20.65 4.77 16.05
CA ASP A 133 -21.05 3.41 16.41
C ASP A 133 -20.23 2.90 17.61
N ASP A 134 -18.90 3.02 17.55
CA ASP A 134 -17.99 2.66 18.63
C ASP A 134 -17.27 3.89 19.21
N LYS A 135 -17.66 4.28 20.43
CA LYS A 135 -17.11 5.47 21.12
C LYS A 135 -15.58 5.44 21.29
N GLU A 136 -14.93 4.28 21.25
CA GLU A 136 -13.46 4.20 21.27
C GLU A 136 -12.81 4.87 20.05
N PHE A 137 -13.51 4.90 18.91
CA PHE A 137 -13.02 5.49 17.66
C PHE A 137 -13.05 7.02 17.67
N LYS A 138 -13.75 7.64 18.63
CA LYS A 138 -13.75 9.09 18.82
C LYS A 138 -12.36 9.68 18.99
N TRP A 139 -11.47 8.95 19.66
CA TRP A 139 -10.11 9.43 20.02
C TRP A 139 -9.00 8.65 19.32
N ASN A 140 -9.34 7.62 18.53
CA ASN A 140 -8.39 6.80 17.80
C ASN A 140 -9.10 6.07 16.64
N ASN A 141 -9.46 6.78 15.57
CA ASN A 141 -9.99 6.23 14.32
C ASN A 141 -8.94 6.24 13.19
N TYR A 142 -9.29 5.67 12.03
CA TYR A 142 -8.40 5.53 10.86
C TYR A 142 -8.23 6.81 10.03
N LEU A 143 -9.09 7.83 10.19
CA LEU A 143 -9.15 8.99 9.30
C LEU A 143 -8.44 10.22 9.88
N SER A 144 -8.41 10.32 11.21
CA SER A 144 -7.84 11.48 11.89
C SER A 144 -6.33 11.44 11.84
N ARG A 145 -5.72 12.42 11.19
CA ARG A 145 -4.28 12.52 10.92
C ARG A 145 -3.35 12.30 12.13
N TYR A 146 -3.78 12.73 13.32
CA TYR A 146 -2.96 12.66 14.54
C TYR A 146 -3.29 11.45 15.43
N HIS A 147 -4.23 10.61 15.01
CA HIS A 147 -4.46 9.32 15.65
C HIS A 147 -3.48 8.30 15.10
N MET A 148 -3.25 7.22 15.85
CA MET A 148 -2.25 6.20 15.51
C MET A 148 -2.89 4.92 14.98
N ARG A 149 -4.23 4.85 14.87
CA ARG A 149 -4.92 3.66 14.34
C ARG A 149 -4.60 3.46 12.86
N HIS A 150 -4.43 4.54 12.10
CA HIS A 150 -3.59 4.55 10.91
C HIS A 150 -2.26 5.22 11.26
N LEU A 151 -1.16 4.55 10.95
CA LEU A 151 0.19 5.09 11.07
C LEU A 151 0.83 5.18 9.68
N ASP A 152 0.79 6.36 9.08
CA ASP A 152 1.65 6.68 7.95
C ASP A 152 3.07 6.99 8.46
N LEU A 153 3.99 6.05 8.25
CA LEU A 153 5.37 6.19 8.71
C LEU A 153 6.07 7.38 8.07
N MET A 154 5.83 7.64 6.78
CA MET A 154 6.50 8.72 6.09
C MET A 154 6.05 10.07 6.65
N GLU A 155 4.75 10.27 6.84
CA GLU A 155 4.23 11.52 7.41
C GLU A 155 4.76 11.77 8.82
N VAL A 156 4.73 10.75 9.68
CA VAL A 156 5.21 10.88 11.07
C VAL A 156 6.70 11.19 11.11
N MET A 157 7.51 10.49 10.30
CA MET A 157 8.97 10.70 10.24
C MET A 157 9.33 12.06 9.61
N ALA A 158 8.56 12.51 8.62
CA ALA A 158 8.73 13.82 7.99
C ALA A 158 8.13 14.97 8.81
N MET A 159 7.59 14.69 10.01
CA MET A 159 6.89 15.67 10.85
C MET A 159 5.81 16.43 10.07
N TYR A 160 5.08 15.74 9.18
CA TYR A 160 4.04 16.31 8.33
C TYR A 160 4.52 17.43 7.39
N ASN A 161 5.82 17.52 7.16
CA ASN A 161 6.44 18.46 6.23
C ASN A 161 6.84 17.73 4.95
N GLY A 162 6.11 17.98 3.86
CA GLY A 162 6.36 17.32 2.57
C GLY A 162 7.78 17.51 2.02
N ARG A 163 8.52 18.55 2.44
CA ARG A 163 9.93 18.74 2.05
C ARG A 163 10.90 17.75 2.73
N ALA A 164 10.46 17.13 3.82
CA ALA A 164 11.22 16.13 4.57
C ALA A 164 10.80 14.69 4.23
N ASN A 165 9.89 14.51 3.27
CA ASN A 165 9.51 13.19 2.78
C ASN A 165 10.72 12.46 2.21
N ALA A 166 10.78 11.16 2.45
CA ALA A 166 11.82 10.27 1.94
C ALA A 166 11.19 9.09 1.20
N PRO A 167 11.82 8.58 0.13
CA PRO A 167 11.39 7.35 -0.50
C PRO A 167 11.67 6.14 0.41
N LEU A 168 10.72 5.19 0.45
CA LEU A 168 10.84 3.96 1.23
C LEU A 168 12.14 3.22 0.91
N ASP A 169 12.45 3.09 -0.38
CA ASP A 169 13.64 2.40 -0.88
C ASP A 169 14.93 2.90 -0.20
N SER A 170 15.15 4.22 -0.23
CA SER A 170 16.36 4.80 0.33
C SER A 170 16.40 4.64 1.85
N LEU A 171 15.28 4.82 2.55
CA LEU A 171 15.28 4.68 4.00
C LEU A 171 15.46 3.22 4.44
N ALA A 172 14.83 2.28 3.74
CA ALA A 172 14.99 0.84 3.98
C ALA A 172 16.46 0.43 3.85
N LYS A 173 17.11 0.81 2.74
CA LYS A 173 18.55 0.57 2.51
C LYS A 173 19.43 1.20 3.59
N LEU A 174 19.17 2.45 3.98
CA LEU A 174 19.89 3.11 5.07
C LEU A 174 19.70 2.42 6.43
N CYS A 175 18.59 1.72 6.63
CA CYS A 175 18.33 0.92 7.82
C CYS A 175 18.94 -0.49 7.77
N GLY A 176 19.60 -0.86 6.67
CA GLY A 176 20.15 -2.19 6.41
C GLY A 176 19.13 -3.22 5.91
N PHE A 177 17.99 -2.78 5.40
CA PHE A 177 16.97 -3.64 4.79
C PHE A 177 17.12 -3.66 3.26
N PRO A 178 16.53 -4.63 2.55
CA PRO A 178 16.72 -4.79 1.10
C PRO A 178 16.41 -3.55 0.26
N GLY A 179 15.33 -2.83 0.60
CA GLY A 179 14.75 -1.83 -0.30
C GLY A 179 14.08 -2.47 -1.51
N LYS A 180 13.79 -1.66 -2.52
CA LYS A 180 13.14 -2.08 -3.76
C LYS A 180 14.05 -2.98 -4.58
N LEU A 181 13.48 -4.05 -5.13
CA LEU A 181 14.14 -5.01 -6.02
C LEU A 181 13.40 -5.08 -7.34
N GLY A 182 14.10 -4.79 -8.44
CA GLY A 182 13.58 -4.94 -9.80
C GLY A 182 12.70 -3.79 -10.28
N MET A 183 11.44 -3.74 -9.84
CA MET A 183 10.40 -2.86 -10.37
C MET A 183 10.30 -1.53 -9.62
N ASP A 184 9.98 -0.45 -10.33
CA ASP A 184 9.54 0.83 -9.77
C ASP A 184 8.09 1.16 -10.15
N GLY A 185 7.39 1.94 -9.32
CA GLY A 185 6.00 2.33 -9.55
C GLY A 185 5.75 2.99 -10.91
N SER A 186 6.76 3.64 -11.49
CA SER A 186 6.68 4.19 -12.86
C SER A 186 6.54 3.13 -13.96
N GLN A 187 6.89 1.88 -13.69
CA GLN A 187 6.87 0.76 -14.65
C GLN A 187 5.59 -0.08 -14.57
N VAL A 188 4.74 0.16 -13.56
CA VAL A 188 3.54 -0.66 -13.28
C VAL A 188 2.56 -0.64 -14.45
N TRP A 189 2.37 0.49 -15.11
CA TRP A 189 1.49 0.58 -16.27
C TRP A 189 2.01 -0.24 -17.46
N ASP A 190 3.30 -0.14 -17.78
CA ASP A 190 3.88 -0.89 -18.89
C ASP A 190 3.90 -2.39 -18.59
N ALA A 191 4.26 -2.79 -17.36
CA ALA A 191 4.18 -4.17 -16.91
C ALA A 191 2.73 -4.72 -17.00
N PHE A 192 1.73 -3.91 -16.65
CA PHE A 192 0.33 -4.31 -16.75
C PHE A 192 -0.10 -4.54 -18.21
N LYS A 193 0.30 -3.66 -19.14
CA LYS A 193 0.05 -3.85 -20.58
C LYS A 193 0.69 -5.12 -21.13
N GLU A 194 1.85 -5.51 -20.59
CA GLU A 194 2.55 -6.74 -20.95
C GLU A 194 1.96 -8.00 -20.28
N GLY A 195 0.91 -7.86 -19.46
CA GLY A 195 0.27 -8.97 -18.75
C GLY A 195 1.06 -9.48 -17.54
N LYS A 196 2.03 -8.70 -17.05
CA LYS A 196 2.93 -9.05 -15.94
C LYS A 196 2.33 -8.74 -14.56
N LEU A 197 1.05 -9.08 -14.36
CA LEU A 197 0.37 -8.79 -13.10
C LEU A 197 1.02 -9.54 -11.92
N THR A 198 1.56 -10.74 -12.14
CA THR A 198 2.32 -11.45 -11.10
C THR A 198 3.52 -10.64 -10.61
N GLU A 199 4.31 -10.07 -11.52
CA GLU A 199 5.48 -9.26 -11.15
C GLU A 199 5.08 -8.00 -10.36
N ILE A 200 3.94 -7.37 -10.70
CA ILE A 200 3.39 -6.22 -9.96
C ILE A 200 3.00 -6.63 -8.53
N ARG A 201 2.38 -7.80 -8.37
CA ARG A 201 1.98 -8.31 -7.06
C ARG A 201 3.18 -8.68 -6.20
N ASP A 202 4.16 -9.37 -6.78
CA ASP A 202 5.42 -9.73 -6.14
C ASP A 202 6.16 -8.47 -5.66
N TYR A 203 6.22 -7.44 -6.51
CA TYR A 203 6.78 -6.14 -6.18
C TYR A 203 6.06 -5.49 -4.98
N CYS A 204 4.73 -5.41 -5.01
CA CYS A 204 3.91 -4.86 -3.93
C CYS A 204 4.11 -5.63 -2.60
N GLU A 205 4.26 -6.96 -2.65
CA GLU A 205 4.60 -7.76 -1.45
C GLU A 205 5.96 -7.38 -0.85
N THR A 206 6.98 -7.14 -1.68
CA THR A 206 8.29 -6.70 -1.18
C THR A 206 8.28 -5.29 -0.59
N ASP A 207 7.47 -4.37 -1.13
CA ASP A 207 7.30 -3.02 -0.56
C ASP A 207 6.58 -3.06 0.80
N VAL A 208 5.60 -3.94 0.96
CA VAL A 208 4.99 -4.23 2.26
C VAL A 208 5.99 -4.83 3.25
N ALA A 209 6.85 -5.75 2.80
CA ALA A 209 7.90 -6.32 3.64
C ALA A 209 8.88 -5.25 4.12
N ASN A 210 9.37 -4.39 3.22
CA ASN A 210 10.22 -3.25 3.57
C ASN A 210 9.53 -2.29 4.56
N THR A 211 8.26 -1.96 4.32
CA THR A 211 7.48 -1.09 5.21
C THR A 211 7.34 -1.70 6.60
N HIS A 212 7.11 -3.01 6.70
CA HIS A 212 7.08 -3.72 7.99
C HIS A 212 8.42 -3.69 8.71
N LEU A 213 9.54 -3.87 8.01
CA LEU A 213 10.88 -3.80 8.61
C LEU A 213 11.21 -2.40 9.14
N VAL A 214 10.87 -1.36 8.38
CA VAL A 214 11.01 0.03 8.82
C VAL A 214 10.08 0.31 10.02
N TYR A 215 8.87 -0.23 10.03
CA TYR A 215 7.97 -0.16 11.18
C TYR A 215 8.60 -0.78 12.44
N LEU A 216 9.20 -1.98 12.34
CA LEU A 216 9.88 -2.61 13.48
C LEU A 216 11.05 -1.75 13.99
N ARG A 217 11.82 -1.14 13.07
CA ARG A 217 12.90 -0.22 13.44
C ARG A 217 12.35 1.03 14.15
N PHE A 218 11.23 1.57 13.67
CA PHE A 218 10.54 2.69 14.29
C PHE A 218 10.02 2.35 15.69
N GLN A 219 9.48 1.14 15.89
CA GLN A 219 9.04 0.67 17.20
C GLN A 219 10.20 0.49 18.19
N LEU A 220 11.37 0.03 17.72
CA LEU A 220 12.61 0.04 18.51
C LEU A 220 13.02 1.47 18.89
N MET A 221 13.00 2.42 17.93
CA MET A 221 13.33 3.82 18.18
C MET A 221 12.41 4.46 19.23
N ARG A 222 11.13 4.08 19.25
CA ARG A 222 10.14 4.54 20.24
C ARG A 222 10.23 3.85 21.60
N GLY A 223 11.13 2.88 21.77
CA GLY A 223 11.23 2.05 22.98
C GLY A 223 10.05 1.10 23.19
N GLN A 224 9.20 0.90 22.18
CA GLN A 224 8.10 -0.07 22.23
C GLN A 224 8.61 -1.51 22.07
N LEU A 225 9.73 -1.67 21.36
CA LEU A 225 10.50 -2.91 21.32
C LEU A 225 11.82 -2.69 22.05
N THR A 226 12.19 -3.63 22.92
CA THR A 226 13.57 -3.76 23.40
C THR A 226 14.45 -4.28 22.26
N LYS A 227 15.78 -4.20 22.41
CA LYS A 227 16.70 -4.76 21.42
C LYS A 227 16.46 -6.26 21.18
N ASP A 228 16.20 -7.01 22.25
CA ASP A 228 15.93 -8.45 22.15
C ASP A 228 14.58 -8.74 21.49
N ALA A 229 13.54 -7.94 21.80
CA ALA A 229 12.23 -8.08 21.16
C ALA A 229 12.32 -7.74 19.67
N TYR A 230 13.03 -6.67 19.32
CA TYR A 230 13.30 -6.30 17.94
C TYR A 230 14.06 -7.41 17.18
N ALA A 231 15.10 -7.99 17.79
CA ALA A 231 15.84 -9.10 17.18
C ALA A 231 14.96 -10.32 16.92
N ARG A 232 14.03 -10.65 17.85
CA ARG A 232 13.05 -11.72 17.65
C ARG A 232 12.07 -11.44 16.52
N GLU A 233 11.54 -10.22 16.43
CA GLU A 233 10.63 -9.84 15.34
C GLU A 233 11.34 -9.88 13.97
N ILE A 234 12.59 -9.42 13.90
CA ILE A 234 13.41 -9.54 12.67
C ILE A 234 13.63 -11.01 12.29
N ALA A 235 13.95 -11.87 13.26
CA ALA A 235 14.11 -13.30 13.02
C ALA A 235 12.81 -13.94 12.53
N LEU A 236 11.67 -13.62 13.14
CA LEU A 236 10.34 -14.09 12.74
C LEU A 236 10.03 -13.72 11.29
N VAL A 237 10.26 -12.47 10.90
CA VAL A 237 10.03 -12.02 9.51
C VAL A 237 10.95 -12.81 8.57
N ARG A 238 12.24 -12.91 8.87
CA ARG A 238 13.20 -13.62 8.02
C ARG A 238 12.87 -15.11 7.89
N GLU A 239 12.48 -15.78 8.96
CA GLU A 239 12.05 -17.18 8.96
C GLU A 239 10.78 -17.38 8.12
N THR A 240 9.79 -16.49 8.30
CA THR A 240 8.55 -16.52 7.52
C THR A 240 8.82 -16.41 6.03
N LEU A 241 9.63 -15.42 5.61
CA LEU A 241 9.96 -15.22 4.20
C LEU A 241 10.81 -16.36 3.63
N THR A 242 11.66 -16.99 4.45
CA THR A 242 12.43 -18.19 4.04
C THR A 242 11.51 -19.38 3.73
N GLY A 243 10.33 -19.43 4.37
CA GLY A 243 9.31 -20.44 4.09
C GLY A 243 8.47 -20.17 2.84
N TYR A 244 8.60 -18.99 2.22
CA TYR A 244 7.85 -18.64 1.02
C TYR A 244 8.54 -19.14 -0.24
N GLN A 245 7.75 -19.31 -1.30
CA GLN A 245 8.23 -19.64 -2.63
C GLN A 245 8.11 -18.40 -3.53
N GLY A 246 9.07 -18.21 -4.43
CA GLY A 246 9.05 -17.11 -5.40
C GLY A 246 10.42 -16.47 -5.56
N GLU A 247 10.79 -16.15 -6.81
CA GLU A 247 12.09 -15.55 -7.12
C GLU A 247 12.27 -14.18 -6.44
N HIS A 248 11.19 -13.44 -6.22
CA HIS A 248 11.21 -12.16 -5.51
C HIS A 248 11.62 -12.32 -4.04
N TRP A 249 11.16 -13.37 -3.35
CA TRP A 249 11.55 -13.65 -1.97
C TRP A 249 13.00 -14.11 -1.85
N ASP A 250 13.47 -14.94 -2.78
CA ASP A 250 14.88 -15.35 -2.86
C ASP A 250 15.79 -14.13 -3.08
N ALA A 251 15.41 -13.24 -3.98
CA ALA A 251 16.12 -11.98 -4.22
C ALA A 251 16.07 -11.06 -2.98
N PHE A 252 14.92 -10.97 -2.32
CA PHE A 252 14.72 -10.17 -1.09
C PHE A 252 15.63 -10.64 0.04
N LEU A 253 15.66 -11.94 0.31
CA LEU A 253 16.50 -12.54 1.34
C LEU A 253 17.99 -12.41 1.01
N THR A 254 18.36 -12.54 -0.26
CA THR A 254 19.75 -12.36 -0.71
C THR A 254 20.24 -10.93 -0.51
N ALA A 255 19.39 -9.94 -0.77
CA ALA A 255 19.71 -8.54 -0.56
C ALA A 255 19.71 -8.13 0.92
N TRP A 256 19.07 -8.92 1.80
CA TRP A 256 18.93 -8.61 3.21
C TRP A 256 20.18 -8.99 4.02
N GLN A 257 21.12 -8.03 4.14
CA GLN A 257 22.32 -8.16 4.96
C GLN A 257 22.01 -8.24 6.46
#